data_AF-A0A2M8NSX8-F1
#
_entry.id   AF-A0A2M8NSX8-F1
#
_cell.length_a   1.000
_cell.length_b   1.000
_cell.length_c   1.000
_cell.angle_alpha   90.00
_cell.angle_beta   90.00
_cell.angle_gamma   90.00
#
_symmetry.space_group_name_H-M   'P 1'
#
loop_
_entity.id
_entity.type
_entity.pdbx_description
1 polymer ?
#
loop_
_entity_poly.entity_id
_entity_poly.type
_entity_poly.pdbx_seq_one_letter_code
_entity_poly.pdbx_strand_id
1 'polypeptide(L)'
;EILNIIENYTMRRYLANMPSNYLNKLFPILHREIDQNNYIDSLRRALVGKNYPSDNFIREVMRGRSLYEAKAQPRLVFLLESINRHLSQDTGGYTVLDDSATIEHIFPQTPSDDWKKALSQDEIDDILRDYLHTLGNLTLVTREWNTSMSNSAYAIKKQKLANHALLMNSAYFNRSDAPKVWDKSAIIARTDALTSILLDIWGSMGEVTTKSGDYTGKKPYALKFLGDDYQLDSWKSVLIKMTELGLEFNAFELMREHLPRILSPNERSRSIQLPNGWWLYVSMNANNIMDFCQKIADLIGLSDDDWEVLYE
;
A
#
# COMPACT_ATOMS: atom_id res chain seq x y z
N GLU A 1 -12.70 19.91 -6.49
CA GLU A 1 -13.14 19.05 -5.35
C GLU A 1 -13.40 17.60 -5.77
N ILE A 2 -14.34 17.32 -6.68
CA ILE A 2 -14.61 15.93 -7.16
C ILE A 2 -13.34 15.22 -7.64
N LEU A 3 -12.53 15.88 -8.48
CA LEU A 3 -11.27 15.30 -8.96
C LEU A 3 -10.31 14.97 -7.81
N ASN A 4 -10.26 15.80 -6.75
CA ASN A 4 -9.40 15.53 -5.60
C ASN A 4 -9.88 14.30 -4.82
N ILE A 5 -11.19 14.07 -4.72
CA ILE A 5 -11.76 12.88 -4.07
C ILE A 5 -11.39 11.62 -4.87
N ILE A 6 -11.54 11.68 -6.20
CA ILE A 6 -11.20 10.55 -7.09
C ILE A 6 -9.68 10.30 -7.08
N GLU A 7 -8.88 11.35 -7.16
CA GLU A 7 -7.42 11.26 -7.07
C GLU A 7 -6.99 10.66 -5.73
N ASN A 8 -7.53 11.14 -4.61
CA ASN A 8 -7.24 10.60 -3.28
C ASN A 8 -7.56 9.09 -3.21
N TYR A 9 -8.77 8.69 -3.63
CA TYR A 9 -9.17 7.28 -3.64
C TYR A 9 -8.23 6.42 -4.50
N THR A 10 -7.96 6.84 -5.73
CA THR A 10 -7.11 6.09 -6.67
C THR A 10 -5.66 6.04 -6.23
N MET A 11 -5.13 7.14 -5.69
CA MET A 11 -3.76 7.22 -5.19
C MET A 11 -3.59 6.41 -3.91
N ARG A 12 -4.54 6.43 -2.98
CA ARG A 12 -4.46 5.58 -1.78
C ARG A 12 -4.50 4.10 -2.10
N ARG A 13 -5.36 3.68 -3.04
CA ARG A 13 -5.33 2.31 -3.57
C ARG A 13 -4.01 1.97 -4.23
N TYR A 14 -3.46 2.90 -5.01
CA TYR A 14 -2.13 2.74 -5.58
C TYR A 14 -1.10 2.56 -4.47
N LEU A 15 -1.03 3.42 -3.44
CA LEU A 15 -0.11 3.34 -2.31
C LEU A 15 -0.22 2.00 -1.56
N ALA A 16 -1.44 1.54 -1.36
CA ALA A 16 -1.80 0.26 -0.74
C ALA A 16 -1.53 -0.98 -1.62
N ASN A 17 -0.88 -0.82 -2.77
CA ASN A 17 -0.59 -1.88 -3.73
C ASN A 17 -1.83 -2.63 -4.26
N MET A 18 -2.99 -1.96 -4.28
CA MET A 18 -4.22 -2.59 -4.72
C MET A 18 -4.33 -2.64 -6.25
N PRO A 19 -4.90 -3.70 -6.83
CA PRO A 19 -5.14 -3.81 -8.26
C PRO A 19 -6.03 -2.67 -8.81
N SER A 20 -5.66 -2.17 -9.99
CA SER A 20 -6.42 -1.10 -10.67
C SER A 20 -7.59 -1.60 -11.51
N ASN A 21 -7.66 -2.90 -11.81
CA ASN A 21 -8.75 -3.50 -12.59
C ASN A 21 -10.13 -3.36 -11.91
N TYR A 22 -10.16 -3.32 -10.58
CA TYR A 22 -11.36 -3.07 -9.79
C TYR A 22 -12.05 -1.74 -10.16
N LEU A 23 -11.26 -0.69 -10.47
CA LEU A 23 -11.78 0.64 -10.77
C LEU A 23 -12.70 0.65 -12.00
N ASN A 24 -12.39 -0.15 -13.02
CA ASN A 24 -13.19 -0.25 -14.24
C ASN A 24 -14.59 -0.81 -13.96
N LYS A 25 -14.75 -1.63 -12.91
CA LYS A 25 -16.03 -2.17 -12.49
C LYS A 25 -16.76 -1.23 -11.51
N LEU A 26 -16.01 -0.56 -10.64
CA LEU A 26 -16.55 0.33 -9.62
C LEU A 26 -17.20 1.60 -10.22
N PHE A 27 -16.49 2.35 -11.07
CA PHE A 27 -16.97 3.66 -11.51
C PHE A 27 -18.32 3.64 -12.24
N PRO A 28 -18.64 2.64 -13.09
CA PRO A 28 -19.95 2.56 -13.74
C PRO A 28 -21.12 2.41 -12.77
N ILE A 29 -20.93 1.69 -11.65
CA ILE A 29 -22.00 1.46 -10.65
C ILE A 29 -22.06 2.58 -9.62
N LEU A 30 -20.94 3.24 -9.34
CA LEU A 30 -20.82 4.31 -8.34
C LEU A 30 -21.82 5.44 -8.58
N HIS A 31 -22.10 5.77 -9.85
CA HIS A 31 -23.06 6.83 -10.18
C HIS A 31 -24.46 6.60 -9.59
N ARG A 32 -24.87 5.34 -9.38
CA ARG A 32 -26.19 5.00 -8.82
C ARG A 32 -26.28 5.24 -7.32
N GLU A 33 -25.15 5.29 -6.63
CA GLU A 33 -25.03 5.48 -5.18
C GLU A 33 -24.88 6.97 -4.79
N ILE A 34 -24.69 7.85 -5.77
CA ILE A 34 -24.46 9.29 -5.56
C ILE A 34 -25.80 10.04 -5.56
N ASP A 35 -26.05 10.78 -4.48
CA ASP A 35 -27.16 11.71 -4.37
C ASP A 35 -26.83 13.02 -5.11
N GLN A 36 -27.60 13.36 -6.15
CA GLN A 36 -27.37 14.57 -6.94
C GLN A 36 -27.55 15.86 -6.13
N ASN A 37 -28.37 15.86 -5.08
CA ASN A 37 -28.58 17.02 -4.21
C ASN A 37 -27.46 17.15 -3.16
N ASN A 38 -26.67 16.09 -2.95
CA ASN A 38 -25.51 16.09 -2.05
C ASN A 38 -24.33 15.31 -2.67
N TYR A 39 -23.89 15.76 -3.85
CA TYR A 39 -22.97 15.00 -4.70
C TYR A 39 -21.62 14.74 -4.04
N ILE A 40 -21.03 15.77 -3.40
CA ILE A 40 -19.69 15.68 -2.83
C ILE A 40 -19.65 14.69 -1.66
N ASP A 41 -20.56 14.82 -0.70
CA ASP A 41 -20.55 13.96 0.49
C ASP A 41 -21.06 12.56 0.20
N SER A 42 -21.99 12.38 -0.74
CA SER A 42 -22.42 11.04 -1.17
C SER A 42 -21.31 10.33 -1.95
N LEU A 43 -20.60 11.01 -2.86
CA LEU A 43 -19.43 10.45 -3.53
C LEU A 43 -18.34 10.05 -2.52
N ARG A 44 -18.02 10.93 -1.56
CA ARG A 44 -17.02 10.65 -0.53
C ARG A 44 -17.38 9.41 0.28
N ARG A 45 -18.61 9.34 0.79
CA ARG A 45 -19.11 8.19 1.57
C ARG A 45 -19.12 6.90 0.75
N ALA A 46 -19.61 6.97 -0.49
CA ALA A 46 -19.62 5.82 -1.38
C ALA A 46 -18.19 5.28 -1.58
N LEU A 47 -17.22 6.14 -1.94
CA LEU A 47 -15.83 5.69 -2.13
C LEU A 47 -15.16 5.18 -0.84
N VAL A 48 -15.41 5.80 0.32
CA VAL A 48 -14.90 5.30 1.61
C VAL A 48 -15.41 3.88 1.88
N GLY A 49 -16.67 3.60 1.56
CA GLY A 49 -17.25 2.25 1.67
C GLY A 49 -16.68 1.23 0.67
N LYS A 50 -15.96 1.65 -0.37
CA LYS A 50 -15.47 0.78 -1.45
C LYS A 50 -13.97 0.56 -1.36
N ASN A 51 -13.51 -0.15 -0.32
CA ASN A 51 -12.10 -0.57 -0.19
C ASN A 51 -11.12 0.59 -0.16
N TYR A 52 -11.46 1.58 0.67
CA TYR A 52 -10.64 2.74 0.88
C TYR A 52 -9.54 2.41 1.90
N PRO A 53 -8.25 2.40 1.52
CA PRO A 53 -7.18 2.04 2.44
C PRO A 53 -7.07 3.03 3.59
N SER A 54 -6.82 2.54 4.81
CA SER A 54 -6.54 3.39 5.98
C SER A 54 -5.10 3.91 6.00
N ASP A 55 -4.85 4.99 6.74
CA ASP A 55 -3.51 5.58 6.87
C ASP A 55 -2.51 4.56 7.43
N ASN A 56 -2.92 3.81 8.46
CA ASN A 56 -2.08 2.79 9.09
C ASN A 56 -1.71 1.68 8.11
N PHE A 57 -2.66 1.21 7.30
CA PHE A 57 -2.38 0.19 6.30
C PHE A 57 -1.37 0.68 5.26
N ILE A 58 -1.54 1.91 4.76
CA ILE A 58 -0.59 2.52 3.83
C ILE A 58 0.81 2.62 4.46
N ARG A 59 0.93 3.07 5.72
CA ARG A 59 2.22 3.18 6.41
C ARG A 59 2.96 1.84 6.46
N GLU A 60 2.27 0.76 6.82
CA GLU A 60 2.88 -0.56 6.90
C GLU A 60 3.29 -1.08 5.51
N VAL A 61 2.39 -1.03 4.53
CA VAL A 61 2.66 -1.51 3.17
C VAL A 61 3.86 -0.78 2.53
N MET A 62 3.94 0.54 2.71
CA MET A 62 4.94 1.35 2.00
C MET A 62 6.39 1.06 2.41
N ARG A 63 6.63 0.51 3.62
CA ARG A 63 7.98 0.20 4.13
C ARG A 63 8.75 -0.82 3.30
N GLY A 64 8.07 -1.81 2.73
CA GLY A 64 8.67 -2.87 1.91
C GLY A 64 8.21 -2.86 0.46
N ARG A 65 7.38 -1.90 0.05
CA ARG A 65 6.79 -1.90 -1.27
C ARG A 65 7.77 -1.45 -2.34
N SER A 66 8.03 -2.33 -3.31
CA SER A 66 8.66 -1.96 -4.57
C SER A 66 7.73 -1.06 -5.39
N LEU A 67 8.20 0.15 -5.74
CA LEU A 67 7.47 1.11 -6.58
C LEU A 67 8.08 1.26 -7.97
N TYR A 68 9.36 0.92 -8.11
CA TYR A 68 10.07 1.04 -9.36
C TYR A 68 9.87 -0.22 -10.22
N GLU A 69 9.05 -0.09 -11.25
CA GLU A 69 8.90 -1.07 -12.32
C GLU A 69 9.01 -0.35 -13.66
N ALA A 70 9.66 -0.97 -14.65
CA ALA A 70 9.93 -0.33 -15.95
C ALA A 70 8.67 0.21 -16.65
N LYS A 71 7.50 -0.40 -16.42
CA LYS A 71 6.22 0.02 -17.00
C LYS A 71 5.42 1.01 -16.14
N ALA A 72 5.82 1.24 -14.88
CA ALA A 72 5.07 2.04 -13.91
C ALA A 72 5.71 3.42 -13.61
N GLN A 73 6.76 3.80 -14.36
CA GLN A 73 7.51 5.03 -14.11
C GLN A 73 6.67 6.32 -14.07
N PRO A 74 5.65 6.54 -14.94
CA PRO A 74 4.85 7.76 -14.88
C PRO A 74 4.12 7.98 -13.56
N ARG A 75 3.62 6.91 -12.93
CA ARG A 75 2.93 7.01 -11.62
C ARG A 75 3.92 7.32 -10.50
N LEU A 76 5.11 6.72 -10.53
CA LEU A 76 6.17 7.01 -9.58
C LEU A 76 6.68 8.44 -9.72
N VAL A 77 6.83 8.94 -10.96
CA VAL A 77 7.18 10.35 -11.20
C VAL A 77 6.12 11.26 -10.62
N PHE A 78 4.84 11.04 -10.94
CA PHE A 78 3.73 11.81 -10.37
C PHE A 78 3.73 11.80 -8.83
N LEU A 79 4.01 10.65 -8.22
CA LEU A 79 4.11 10.50 -6.77
C LEU A 79 5.20 11.41 -6.18
N LEU A 80 6.41 11.35 -6.72
CA LEU A 80 7.56 12.11 -6.22
C LEU A 80 7.41 13.62 -6.53
N GLU A 81 6.83 13.99 -7.67
CA GLU A 81 6.49 15.37 -8.00
C GLU A 81 5.45 15.95 -7.02
N SER A 82 4.45 15.14 -6.64
CA SER A 82 3.43 15.54 -5.67
C SER A 82 4.05 15.85 -4.31
N ILE A 83 5.00 15.01 -3.85
CA ILE A 83 5.79 15.28 -2.64
C ILE A 83 6.54 16.60 -2.76
N ASN A 84 7.30 16.80 -3.85
CA ASN A 84 8.08 18.01 -4.03
C ASN A 84 7.20 19.28 -4.05
N ARG A 85 6.06 19.21 -4.74
CA ARG A 85 5.08 20.31 -4.82
C ARG A 85 4.51 20.63 -3.44
N HIS A 86 4.12 19.60 -2.68
CA HIS A 86 3.60 19.78 -1.32
C HIS A 86 4.63 20.42 -0.39
N LEU A 87 5.89 19.96 -0.44
CA LEU A 87 6.98 20.57 0.33
C LEU A 87 7.26 22.04 -0.06
N SER A 88 6.83 22.47 -1.24
CA SER A 88 7.02 23.83 -1.76
C SER A 88 5.78 24.73 -1.57
N GLN A 89 4.71 24.24 -0.92
CA GLN A 89 3.43 24.96 -0.89
C GLN A 89 3.52 26.34 -0.21
N ASP A 90 4.42 26.50 0.75
CA ASP A 90 4.61 27.73 1.53
C ASP A 90 5.81 28.58 1.06
N THR A 91 6.48 28.20 -0.04
CA THR A 91 7.68 28.91 -0.53
C THR A 91 7.36 29.99 -1.58
N GLY A 92 6.08 30.19 -1.92
CA GLY A 92 5.64 31.14 -2.95
C GLY A 92 5.79 30.64 -4.40
N GLY A 93 6.19 29.38 -4.58
CA GLY A 93 6.39 28.72 -5.87
C GLY A 93 7.09 27.37 -5.69
N TYR A 94 7.11 26.54 -6.74
CA TYR A 94 7.78 25.24 -6.73
C TYR A 94 8.69 25.07 -7.94
N THR A 95 9.73 24.25 -7.77
CA THR A 95 10.68 23.92 -8.84
C THR A 95 10.11 22.85 -9.76
N VAL A 96 10.27 23.04 -11.06
CA VAL A 96 10.06 22.02 -12.11
C VAL A 96 11.41 21.72 -12.74
N LEU A 97 11.67 20.45 -13.06
CA LEU A 97 12.88 20.06 -13.78
C LEU A 97 12.88 20.69 -15.18
N ASP A 98 14.06 21.12 -15.62
CA ASP A 98 14.28 21.74 -16.94
C ASP A 98 14.43 20.70 -18.07
N ASP A 99 14.50 19.41 -17.73
CA ASP A 99 14.49 18.27 -18.64
C ASP A 99 13.57 17.15 -18.10
N SER A 100 13.37 16.12 -18.91
CA SER A 100 12.60 14.92 -18.60
C SER A 100 13.02 14.34 -17.25
N ALA A 101 12.04 14.14 -16.39
CA ALA A 101 12.26 13.56 -15.08
C ALA A 101 12.74 12.11 -15.20
N THR A 102 13.79 11.78 -14.44
CA THR A 102 14.32 10.42 -14.31
C THR A 102 14.34 10.01 -12.84
N ILE A 103 14.19 8.71 -12.60
CA ILE A 103 14.28 8.15 -11.26
C ILE A 103 15.74 7.84 -10.95
N GLU A 104 16.24 8.44 -9.87
CA GLU A 104 17.56 8.16 -9.31
C GLU A 104 17.43 7.27 -8.08
N HIS A 105 18.31 6.27 -7.99
CA HIS A 105 18.48 5.42 -6.81
C HIS A 105 19.59 5.96 -5.92
N ILE A 106 19.29 6.29 -4.67
CA ILE A 106 20.30 6.78 -3.73
C ILE A 106 21.33 5.67 -3.43
N PHE A 107 20.85 4.49 -3.01
CA PHE A 107 21.62 3.25 -3.07
C PHE A 107 21.56 2.69 -4.50
N PRO A 108 22.68 2.60 -5.23
CA PRO A 108 22.68 2.24 -6.64
C PRO A 108 22.34 0.77 -6.88
N GLN A 109 21.78 0.47 -8.05
CA GLN A 109 21.51 -0.90 -8.51
C GLN A 109 22.80 -1.73 -8.68
N THR A 110 23.93 -1.07 -8.95
CA THR A 110 25.25 -1.70 -9.04
C THR A 110 26.22 -0.99 -8.08
N PRO A 111 26.29 -1.40 -6.81
CA PRO A 111 27.12 -0.73 -5.81
C PRO A 111 28.62 -0.79 -6.18
N SER A 112 29.26 0.38 -6.17
CA SER A 112 30.71 0.49 -6.33
C SER A 112 31.45 -0.08 -5.13
N ASP A 113 32.77 -0.20 -5.23
CA ASP A 113 33.59 -0.69 -4.12
C ASP A 113 33.53 0.23 -2.88
N ASP A 114 33.23 1.52 -3.05
CA ASP A 114 33.04 2.42 -1.91
C ASP A 114 31.79 2.09 -1.10
N TRP A 115 30.73 1.60 -1.75
CA TRP A 115 29.54 1.10 -1.06
C TRP A 115 29.85 -0.21 -0.31
N LYS A 116 30.63 -1.11 -0.93
CA LYS A 116 31.08 -2.37 -0.31
C LYS A 116 32.04 -2.18 0.88
N LYS A 117 32.72 -1.03 0.95
CA LYS A 117 33.53 -0.65 2.12
C LYS A 117 32.69 -0.03 3.23
N ALA A 118 31.55 0.57 2.89
CA ALA A 118 30.72 1.32 3.84
C ALA A 118 29.69 0.44 4.55
N LEU A 119 29.24 -0.66 3.93
CA LEU A 119 28.23 -1.59 4.45
C LEU A 119 28.76 -3.03 4.43
N SER A 120 28.17 -3.90 5.25
CA SER A 120 28.45 -5.34 5.17
C SER A 120 27.85 -5.95 3.89
N GLN A 121 28.37 -7.10 3.45
CA GLN A 121 27.82 -7.81 2.29
C GLN A 121 26.36 -8.22 2.52
N ASP A 122 26.04 -8.75 3.70
CA ASP A 122 24.66 -9.15 4.06
C ASP A 122 23.69 -7.97 3.98
N GLU A 123 24.11 -6.77 4.40
CA GLU A 123 23.27 -5.58 4.33
C GLU A 123 23.08 -5.08 2.89
N ILE A 124 24.11 -5.15 2.06
CA ILE A 124 24.00 -4.86 0.63
C ILE A 124 23.00 -5.81 -0.04
N ASP A 125 23.09 -7.10 0.26
CA ASP A 125 22.21 -8.12 -0.31
C ASP A 125 20.75 -7.91 0.13
N ASP A 126 20.52 -7.57 1.40
CA ASP A 126 19.20 -7.20 1.92
C ASP A 126 18.64 -5.94 1.24
N ILE A 127 19.46 -4.91 1.05
CA ILE A 127 19.02 -3.68 0.36
C ILE A 127 18.67 -4.00 -1.09
N LEU A 128 19.52 -4.72 -1.82
CA LEU A 128 19.29 -5.07 -3.21
C LEU A 128 18.01 -5.89 -3.40
N ARG A 129 17.72 -6.81 -2.48
CA ARG A 129 16.57 -7.71 -2.54
C ARG A 129 15.26 -6.99 -2.19
N ASP A 130 15.23 -6.26 -1.07
CA ASP A 130 13.97 -5.82 -0.46
C ASP A 130 13.75 -4.29 -0.52
N TYR A 131 14.82 -3.49 -0.58
CA TYR A 131 14.74 -2.04 -0.36
C TYR A 131 15.15 -1.18 -1.56
N LEU A 132 15.80 -1.77 -2.56
CA LEU A 132 16.36 -1.07 -3.72
C LEU A 132 15.32 -0.22 -4.45
N HIS A 133 14.12 -0.78 -4.61
CA HIS A 133 13.03 -0.17 -5.37
C HIS A 133 11.95 0.47 -4.48
N THR A 134 12.23 0.68 -3.20
CA THR A 134 11.28 1.29 -2.24
C THR A 134 11.34 2.81 -2.25
N LEU A 135 10.25 3.46 -1.82
CA LEU A 135 10.09 4.93 -1.85
C LEU A 135 11.29 5.69 -1.26
N GLY A 136 11.78 5.23 -0.11
CA GLY A 136 12.89 5.86 0.59
C GLY A 136 14.20 5.87 -0.20
N ASN A 137 14.42 4.93 -1.12
CA ASN A 137 15.63 4.86 -1.94
C ASN A 137 15.53 5.63 -3.27
N LEU A 138 14.35 6.14 -3.61
CA LEU A 138 14.07 6.73 -4.92
C LEU A 138 13.95 8.25 -4.84
N THR A 139 14.39 8.94 -5.89
CA THR A 139 14.17 10.38 -6.05
C THR A 139 14.06 10.80 -7.51
N LEU A 140 13.63 12.04 -7.75
CA LEU A 140 13.59 12.66 -9.07
C LEU A 140 14.81 13.54 -9.30
N VAL A 141 15.38 13.40 -10.49
CA VAL A 141 16.45 14.24 -11.04
C VAL A 141 16.36 14.28 -12.57
N THR A 142 17.11 15.16 -13.22
CA THR A 142 17.29 15.11 -14.68
C THR A 142 18.28 14.01 -15.09
N ARG A 143 18.28 13.66 -16.39
CA ARG A 143 19.19 12.66 -16.95
C ARG A 143 20.67 13.00 -16.74
N GLU A 144 21.03 14.28 -16.86
CA GLU A 144 22.39 14.76 -16.61
C GLU A 144 22.81 14.48 -15.16
N TRP A 145 21.97 14.84 -14.21
CA TRP A 145 22.22 14.63 -12.79
C TRP A 145 22.33 13.15 -12.45
N ASN A 146 21.42 12.32 -12.98
CA ASN A 146 21.45 10.86 -12.84
C ASN A 146 22.78 10.29 -13.36
N THR A 147 23.19 10.66 -14.57
CA THR A 147 24.47 10.23 -15.17
C THR A 147 25.67 10.67 -14.33
N SER A 148 25.62 11.91 -13.81
CA SER A 148 26.70 12.47 -12.98
C SER A 148 26.84 11.81 -11.62
N MET A 149 25.77 11.20 -11.09
CA MET A 149 25.75 10.51 -9.80
C MET A 149 25.99 9.01 -9.97
N SER A 150 25.28 8.35 -10.88
CA SER A 150 25.44 6.94 -11.23
C SER A 150 25.73 6.06 -10.00
N ASN A 151 26.82 5.31 -9.97
CA ASN A 151 27.21 4.45 -8.86
C ASN A 151 28.19 5.12 -7.88
N SER A 152 28.25 6.46 -7.84
CA SER A 152 29.13 7.19 -6.92
C SER A 152 28.81 6.90 -5.46
N ALA A 153 29.80 7.10 -4.59
CA ALA A 153 29.68 6.92 -3.15
C ALA A 153 28.57 7.81 -2.56
N TYR A 154 27.93 7.33 -1.48
CA TYR A 154 26.86 8.07 -0.82
C TYR A 154 27.21 9.51 -0.47
N ALA A 155 28.44 9.78 -0.01
CA ALA A 155 28.87 11.13 0.35
C ALA A 155 28.75 12.13 -0.82
N ILE A 156 29.08 11.69 -2.05
CA ILE A 156 28.96 12.50 -3.27
C ILE A 156 27.48 12.71 -3.60
N LYS A 157 26.68 11.64 -3.57
CA LYS A 157 25.23 11.72 -3.82
C LYS A 157 24.53 12.64 -2.82
N LYS A 158 24.80 12.49 -1.52
CA LYS A 158 24.29 13.34 -0.44
C LYS A 158 24.61 14.80 -0.70
N GLN A 159 25.87 15.13 -1.02
CA GLN A 159 26.26 16.51 -1.30
C GLN A 159 25.53 17.08 -2.51
N LYS A 160 25.42 16.32 -3.61
CA LYS A 160 24.69 16.75 -4.80
C LYS A 160 23.20 16.95 -4.50
N LEU A 161 22.54 15.98 -3.88
CA LEU A 161 21.12 16.04 -3.54
C LEU A 161 20.80 17.14 -2.51
N ALA A 162 21.71 17.42 -1.58
CA ALA A 162 21.59 18.56 -0.66
C ALA A 162 21.57 19.91 -1.37
N ASN A 163 22.24 20.03 -2.53
CA ASN A 163 22.26 21.24 -3.35
C ASN A 163 21.27 21.18 -4.54
N HIS A 164 20.36 20.20 -4.56
CA HIS A 164 19.40 20.04 -5.65
C HIS A 164 18.21 20.98 -5.52
N ALA A 165 17.69 21.46 -6.65
CA ALA A 165 16.63 22.48 -6.68
C ALA A 165 15.24 21.96 -6.25
N LEU A 166 15.00 20.64 -6.32
CA LEU A 166 13.80 20.02 -5.74
C LEU A 166 13.94 19.94 -4.22
N LEU A 167 12.99 20.50 -3.48
CA LEU A 167 12.96 20.49 -2.01
C LEU A 167 12.89 19.09 -1.42
N MET A 168 12.26 18.13 -2.09
CA MET A 168 12.28 16.72 -1.63
C MET A 168 13.71 16.15 -1.46
N ASN A 169 14.69 16.75 -2.15
CA ASN A 169 16.10 16.42 -2.03
C ASN A 169 16.79 17.37 -1.04
N SER A 170 16.84 18.67 -1.35
CA SER A 170 17.63 19.62 -0.56
C SER A 170 17.12 19.76 0.87
N ALA A 171 15.80 19.77 1.11
CA ALA A 171 15.26 19.85 2.46
C ALA A 171 15.58 18.61 3.29
N TYR A 172 15.63 17.42 2.67
CA TYR A 172 15.96 16.18 3.39
C TYR A 172 17.45 16.07 3.70
N PHE A 173 18.32 16.29 2.72
CA PHE A 173 19.75 16.04 2.87
C PHE A 173 20.52 17.16 3.59
N ASN A 174 19.93 18.36 3.74
CA ASN A 174 20.50 19.46 4.54
C ASN A 174 20.14 19.38 6.04
N ARG A 175 19.30 18.43 6.46
CA ARG A 175 18.97 18.30 7.88
C ARG A 175 20.23 17.97 8.70
N SER A 176 20.30 18.50 9.92
CA SER A 176 21.41 18.21 10.84
C SER A 176 21.51 16.72 11.20
N ASP A 177 20.38 16.01 11.17
CA ASP A 177 20.26 14.57 11.43
C ASP A 177 20.22 13.73 10.14
N ALA A 178 20.49 14.33 8.97
CA ALA A 178 20.53 13.58 7.72
C ALA A 178 21.57 12.45 7.79
N PRO A 179 21.23 11.22 7.37
CA PRO A 179 22.05 10.03 7.61
C PRO A 179 23.47 10.21 7.08
N LYS A 180 24.44 9.73 7.86
CA LYS A 180 25.88 9.74 7.50
C LYS A 180 26.25 8.54 6.64
N VAL A 181 25.55 7.43 6.83
CA VAL A 181 25.64 6.20 6.05
C VAL A 181 24.24 5.92 5.48
N TRP A 182 24.17 5.46 4.24
CA TRP A 182 22.91 5.14 3.58
C TRP A 182 22.65 3.64 3.62
N ASP A 183 22.26 3.20 4.81
CA ASP A 183 21.98 1.82 5.16
C ASP A 183 20.48 1.49 5.06
N LYS A 184 20.09 0.26 5.41
CA LYS A 184 18.68 -0.16 5.42
C LYS A 184 17.81 0.74 6.31
N SER A 185 18.33 1.15 7.47
CA SER A 185 17.59 1.98 8.42
C SER A 185 17.33 3.38 7.86
N ALA A 186 18.29 3.96 7.13
CA ALA A 186 18.15 5.25 6.45
C ALA A 186 17.08 5.20 5.36
N ILE A 187 17.01 4.10 4.59
CA ILE A 187 15.98 3.91 3.57
C ILE A 187 14.60 3.84 4.21
N ILE A 188 14.41 3.00 5.25
CA ILE A 188 13.12 2.86 5.95
C ILE A 188 12.70 4.19 6.58
N ALA A 189 13.62 4.89 7.26
CA ALA A 189 13.33 6.18 7.87
C ALA A 189 12.89 7.24 6.84
N ARG A 190 13.54 7.27 5.66
CA ARG A 190 13.10 8.14 4.56
C ARG A 190 11.75 7.70 3.99
N THR A 191 11.50 6.40 3.86
CA THR A 191 10.19 5.87 3.44
C THR A 191 9.08 6.33 4.37
N ASP A 192 9.27 6.24 5.69
CA ASP A 192 8.28 6.66 6.69
C ASP A 192 8.02 8.18 6.63
N ALA A 193 9.09 8.98 6.45
CA ALA A 193 8.97 10.43 6.31
C ALA A 193 8.21 10.82 5.03
N LEU A 194 8.57 10.23 3.88
CA LEU A 194 7.89 10.50 2.61
C LEU A 194 6.45 10.00 2.61
N THR A 195 6.19 8.84 3.21
CA THR A 195 4.82 8.29 3.35
C THR A 195 3.95 9.20 4.19
N SER A 196 4.50 9.83 5.23
CA SER A 196 3.76 10.81 6.03
C SER A 196 3.33 12.01 5.17
N ILE A 197 4.23 12.56 4.35
CA ILE A 197 3.90 13.63 3.40
C ILE A 197 2.82 13.18 2.41
N LEU A 198 2.91 11.95 1.90
CA LEU A 198 1.89 11.40 1.00
C LEU A 198 0.51 11.29 1.66
N LEU A 199 0.47 10.99 2.95
CA LEU A 199 -0.76 10.96 3.74
C LEU A 199 -1.25 12.37 4.12
N ASP A 200 -0.40 13.39 4.11
CA ASP A 200 -0.84 14.78 4.22
C ASP A 200 -1.48 15.25 2.90
N ILE A 201 -0.94 14.81 1.75
CA ILE A 201 -1.49 15.10 0.41
C ILE A 201 -2.81 14.35 0.19
N TRP A 202 -2.82 13.04 0.42
CA TRP A 202 -3.97 12.17 0.23
C TRP A 202 -4.41 11.54 1.55
N GLY A 203 -4.78 12.39 2.52
CA GLY A 203 -5.27 11.96 3.83
C GLY A 203 -6.59 11.22 3.78
N SER A 204 -6.89 10.50 4.87
CA SER A 204 -8.13 9.74 4.98
C SER A 204 -9.37 10.64 4.81
N MET A 205 -10.27 10.27 3.90
CA MET A 205 -11.55 10.92 3.67
C MET A 205 -12.67 10.46 4.61
N GLY A 206 -12.40 9.45 5.45
CA GLY A 206 -13.34 8.86 6.39
C GLY A 206 -12.85 7.51 6.91
N GLU A 207 -13.38 7.09 8.06
CA GLU A 207 -13.09 5.75 8.59
C GLU A 207 -14.01 4.72 7.92
N VAL A 208 -13.45 3.60 7.49
CA VAL A 208 -14.23 2.41 7.15
C VAL A 208 -14.84 1.93 8.47
N THR A 209 -16.12 2.20 8.67
CA THR A 209 -16.86 1.66 9.81
C THR A 209 -16.98 0.16 9.60
N THR A 210 -16.13 -0.63 10.26
CA THR A 210 -16.40 -2.05 10.40
C THR A 210 -17.73 -2.18 11.13
N LYS A 211 -18.74 -2.77 10.50
CA LYS A 211 -19.99 -3.10 11.18
C LYS A 211 -19.67 -4.13 12.26
N SER A 212 -19.46 -3.70 13.49
CA SER A 212 -19.36 -4.61 14.63
C SER A 212 -20.74 -5.21 14.90
N GLY A 213 -20.93 -6.47 14.53
CA GLY A 213 -22.10 -7.26 14.92
C GLY A 213 -21.76 -8.24 16.05
N ASP A 214 -22.73 -8.52 16.92
CA ASP A 214 -22.66 -9.73 17.76
C ASP A 214 -23.32 -10.89 16.98
N TYR A 215 -22.54 -11.94 16.76
CA TYR A 215 -22.90 -13.15 16.05
C TYR A 215 -23.04 -14.36 16.98
N THR A 216 -22.96 -14.15 18.29
CA THR A 216 -23.13 -15.20 19.30
C THR A 216 -24.53 -15.82 19.19
N GLY A 217 -24.58 -17.15 19.11
CA GLY A 217 -25.84 -17.91 19.06
C GLY A 217 -26.53 -17.94 17.68
N LYS A 218 -26.02 -17.21 16.69
CA LYS A 218 -26.56 -17.17 15.33
C LYS A 218 -26.08 -18.35 14.49
N LYS A 219 -26.89 -18.78 13.52
CA LYS A 219 -26.57 -19.90 12.63
C LYS A 219 -26.54 -19.46 11.16
N PRO A 220 -25.38 -19.42 10.51
CA PRO A 220 -25.29 -19.04 9.11
C PRO A 220 -25.89 -20.12 8.21
N TYR A 221 -26.52 -19.69 7.13
CA TYR A 221 -27.07 -20.58 6.11
C TYR A 221 -26.56 -20.26 4.68
N ALA A 222 -26.04 -19.05 4.45
CA ALA A 222 -25.43 -18.70 3.17
C ALA A 222 -24.40 -17.57 3.28
N LEU A 223 -23.49 -17.50 2.32
CA LEU A 223 -22.60 -16.37 2.04
C LEU A 223 -22.97 -15.82 0.67
N LYS A 224 -23.41 -14.57 0.63
CA LYS A 224 -23.50 -13.78 -0.60
C LYS A 224 -22.14 -13.17 -0.88
N PHE A 225 -21.70 -13.24 -2.13
CA PHE A 225 -20.40 -12.72 -2.51
C PHE A 225 -20.40 -12.34 -3.99
N LEU A 226 -20.23 -11.06 -4.29
CA LEU A 226 -20.22 -10.49 -5.65
C LEU A 226 -21.39 -10.96 -6.54
N GLY A 227 -22.57 -11.16 -5.94
CA GLY A 227 -23.77 -11.62 -6.63
C GLY A 227 -23.95 -13.14 -6.70
N ASP A 228 -22.96 -13.92 -6.27
CA ASP A 228 -23.07 -15.37 -6.12
C ASP A 228 -23.54 -15.73 -4.70
N ASP A 229 -24.35 -16.79 -4.60
CA ASP A 229 -24.86 -17.34 -3.35
C ASP A 229 -24.21 -18.69 -3.06
N TYR A 230 -23.43 -18.77 -1.98
CA TYR A 230 -22.85 -20.01 -1.47
C TYR A 230 -23.64 -20.52 -0.28
N GLN A 231 -24.25 -21.70 -0.40
CA GLN A 231 -24.95 -22.35 0.71
C GLN A 231 -23.95 -22.95 1.70
N LEU A 232 -24.07 -22.56 2.97
CA LEU A 232 -23.11 -22.91 4.02
C LEU A 232 -23.86 -23.18 5.32
N ASP A 233 -23.42 -24.15 6.11
CA ASP A 233 -24.17 -24.66 7.27
C ASP A 233 -23.56 -24.29 8.64
N SER A 234 -22.41 -23.62 8.64
CA SER A 234 -21.67 -23.32 9.87
C SER A 234 -20.73 -22.13 9.70
N TRP A 235 -20.38 -21.47 10.81
CA TRP A 235 -19.36 -20.41 10.81
C TRP A 235 -18.01 -20.92 10.31
N LYS A 236 -17.70 -22.21 10.56
CA LYS A 236 -16.51 -22.86 10.00
C LYS A 236 -16.55 -22.86 8.47
N SER A 237 -17.67 -23.24 7.84
CA SER A 237 -17.77 -23.27 6.38
C SER A 237 -17.74 -21.87 5.76
N VAL A 238 -18.28 -20.85 6.46
CA VAL A 238 -18.09 -19.42 6.10
C VAL A 238 -16.61 -19.04 6.06
N LEU A 239 -15.86 -19.27 7.14
CA LEU A 239 -14.44 -18.92 7.21
C LEU A 239 -13.63 -19.59 6.10
N ILE A 240 -13.87 -20.88 5.86
CA ILE A 240 -13.18 -21.65 4.81
C ILE A 240 -13.46 -21.04 3.45
N LYS A 241 -14.73 -20.84 3.12
CA LYS A 241 -15.13 -20.31 1.81
C LYS A 241 -14.57 -18.90 1.59
N MET A 242 -14.60 -18.05 2.61
CA MET A 242 -14.06 -16.69 2.52
C MET A 242 -12.54 -16.71 2.32
N THR A 243 -11.83 -17.64 2.96
CA THR A 243 -10.38 -17.83 2.74
C THR A 243 -10.08 -18.34 1.34
N GLU A 244 -10.84 -19.30 0.82
CA GLU A 244 -10.70 -19.81 -0.56
C GLU A 244 -10.92 -18.70 -1.59
N LEU A 245 -11.96 -17.89 -1.42
CA LEU A 245 -12.20 -16.71 -2.26
C LEU A 245 -11.02 -15.74 -2.18
N GLY A 246 -10.42 -15.55 -1.00
CA GLY A 246 -9.18 -14.77 -0.85
C GLY A 246 -8.01 -15.31 -1.68
N LEU A 247 -7.88 -16.64 -1.79
CA LEU A 247 -6.87 -17.29 -2.65
C LEU A 247 -7.17 -17.06 -4.14
N GLU A 248 -8.43 -17.22 -4.55
CA GLU A 248 -8.87 -17.00 -5.93
C GLU A 248 -8.60 -15.57 -6.39
N PHE A 249 -8.65 -14.61 -5.47
CA PHE A 249 -8.32 -13.20 -5.71
C PHE A 249 -6.83 -12.86 -5.60
N ASN A 250 -5.96 -13.88 -5.52
CA ASN A 250 -4.50 -13.75 -5.40
C ASN A 250 -4.03 -12.96 -4.17
N ALA A 251 -4.82 -12.93 -3.09
CA ALA A 251 -4.46 -12.20 -1.87
C ALA A 251 -3.66 -13.02 -0.85
N PHE A 252 -3.19 -14.21 -1.23
CA PHE A 252 -2.57 -15.15 -0.31
C PHE A 252 -1.38 -14.57 0.47
N GLU A 253 -0.47 -13.88 -0.22
CA GLU A 253 0.71 -13.27 0.40
C GLU A 253 0.32 -12.23 1.47
N LEU A 254 -0.68 -11.42 1.17
CA LEU A 254 -1.22 -10.45 2.13
C LEU A 254 -1.91 -11.15 3.30
N MET A 255 -2.71 -12.19 3.03
CA MET A 255 -3.40 -12.96 4.07
C MET A 255 -2.42 -13.63 5.03
N ARG A 256 -1.36 -14.29 4.54
CA ARG A 256 -0.39 -14.96 5.43
C ARG A 256 0.40 -13.99 6.30
N GLU A 257 0.64 -12.78 5.79
CA GLU A 257 1.34 -11.71 6.52
C GLU A 257 0.44 -11.10 7.61
N HIS A 258 -0.82 -10.80 7.28
CA HIS A 258 -1.73 -10.06 8.16
C HIS A 258 -2.55 -10.97 9.09
N LEU A 259 -2.67 -12.27 8.76
CA LEU A 259 -3.42 -13.26 9.54
C LEU A 259 -2.55 -14.43 10.03
N PRO A 260 -1.37 -14.18 10.65
CA PRO A 260 -0.38 -15.22 10.98
C PRO A 260 -0.88 -16.21 12.06
N ARG A 261 -1.96 -15.85 12.77
CA ARG A 261 -2.58 -16.72 13.78
C ARG A 261 -3.43 -17.82 13.16
N ILE A 262 -3.99 -17.59 11.97
CA ILE A 262 -4.96 -18.48 11.35
C ILE A 262 -4.35 -19.30 10.20
N LEU A 263 -3.36 -18.75 9.50
CA LEU A 263 -2.64 -19.44 8.42
C LEU A 263 -1.29 -19.98 8.91
N SER A 264 -0.96 -21.20 8.49
CA SER A 264 0.28 -21.89 8.87
C SER A 264 0.81 -22.71 7.70
N PRO A 265 2.14 -22.77 7.48
CA PRO A 265 2.72 -23.68 6.49
C PRO A 265 2.65 -25.15 6.94
N ASN A 266 2.46 -25.40 8.23
CA ASN A 266 2.41 -26.73 8.84
C ASN A 266 1.04 -27.01 9.47
N GLU A 267 0.64 -28.28 9.50
CA GLU A 267 -0.57 -28.75 10.18
C GLU A 267 -0.56 -28.34 11.66
N ARG A 268 -1.71 -27.86 12.13
CA ARG A 268 -1.97 -27.58 13.54
C ARG A 268 -3.23 -28.30 14.00
N SER A 269 -3.37 -28.51 15.31
CA SER A 269 -4.61 -29.05 15.87
C SER A 269 -5.80 -28.18 15.46
N ARG A 270 -6.88 -28.82 15.00
CA ARG A 270 -8.11 -28.15 14.54
C ARG A 270 -7.90 -27.19 13.37
N SER A 271 -6.91 -27.48 12.52
CA SER A 271 -6.76 -26.83 11.22
C SER A 271 -7.24 -27.74 10.09
N ILE A 272 -7.43 -27.15 8.91
CA ILE A 272 -7.70 -27.86 7.66
C ILE A 272 -6.67 -27.43 6.60
N GLN A 273 -6.42 -28.28 5.61
CA GLN A 273 -5.55 -27.93 4.50
C GLN A 273 -6.34 -27.17 3.42
N LEU A 274 -5.77 -26.05 2.94
CA LEU A 274 -6.28 -25.21 1.86
C LEU A 274 -5.75 -25.71 0.49
N PRO A 275 -6.39 -25.29 -0.63
CA PRO A 275 -5.96 -25.69 -1.98
C PRO A 275 -4.51 -25.34 -2.34
N ASN A 276 -3.94 -24.30 -1.73
CA ASN A 276 -2.55 -23.90 -1.95
C ASN A 276 -1.54 -24.63 -1.02
N GLY A 277 -1.97 -25.65 -0.29
CA GLY A 277 -1.15 -26.48 0.58
C GLY A 277 -0.92 -25.93 1.99
N TRP A 278 -1.34 -24.70 2.28
CA TRP A 278 -1.29 -24.11 3.62
C TRP A 278 -2.41 -24.61 4.53
N TRP A 279 -2.27 -24.40 5.83
CA TRP A 279 -3.21 -24.84 6.84
C TRP A 279 -3.95 -23.67 7.47
N LEU A 280 -5.29 -23.78 7.51
CA LEU A 280 -6.20 -22.80 8.09
C LEU A 280 -6.73 -23.32 9.43
N TYR A 281 -6.50 -22.58 10.52
CA TYR A 281 -7.11 -22.86 11.81
C TYR A 281 -8.59 -22.46 11.83
N VAL A 282 -9.48 -23.39 12.18
CA VAL A 282 -10.94 -23.20 12.01
C VAL A 282 -11.75 -23.29 13.32
N SER A 283 -11.09 -23.46 14.46
CA SER A 283 -11.77 -23.61 15.76
C SER A 283 -11.86 -22.28 16.49
N MET A 284 -12.84 -21.46 16.16
CA MET A 284 -13.03 -20.14 16.75
C MET A 284 -14.53 -19.80 16.88
N ASN A 285 -14.84 -18.81 17.72
CA ASN A 285 -16.21 -18.32 17.89
C ASN A 285 -16.66 -17.48 16.66
N ALA A 286 -17.97 -17.26 16.55
CA ALA A 286 -18.58 -16.57 15.41
C ALA A 286 -18.05 -15.14 15.21
N ASN A 287 -17.85 -14.38 16.29
CA ASN A 287 -17.36 -13.01 16.22
C ASN A 287 -15.94 -12.95 15.66
N ASN A 288 -15.04 -13.80 16.16
CA ASN A 288 -13.68 -13.90 15.62
C ASN A 288 -13.69 -14.31 14.15
N ILE A 289 -14.58 -15.24 13.75
CA ILE A 289 -14.71 -15.66 12.36
C ILE A 289 -15.12 -14.48 11.47
N MET A 290 -16.12 -13.69 11.90
CA MET A 290 -16.56 -12.52 11.16
C MET A 290 -15.48 -11.45 11.07
N ASP A 291 -14.73 -11.20 12.14
CA ASP A 291 -13.56 -10.30 12.11
C ASP A 291 -12.51 -10.75 11.09
N PHE A 292 -12.26 -12.06 10.99
CA PHE A 292 -11.33 -12.60 9.99
C PHE A 292 -11.90 -12.50 8.57
N CYS A 293 -13.17 -12.80 8.38
CA CYS A 293 -13.83 -12.67 7.08
C CYS A 293 -13.80 -11.22 6.60
N GLN A 294 -14.06 -10.24 7.48
CA GLN A 294 -13.93 -8.82 7.16
C GLN A 294 -12.51 -8.47 6.75
N LYS A 295 -11.48 -8.91 7.50
CA LYS A 295 -10.09 -8.67 7.11
C LYS A 295 -9.73 -9.28 5.76
N ILE A 296 -10.21 -10.50 5.47
CA ILE A 296 -10.00 -11.12 4.16
C ILE A 296 -10.70 -10.29 3.07
N ALA A 297 -11.96 -9.88 3.30
CA ALA A 297 -12.72 -9.01 2.42
C ALA A 297 -11.98 -7.69 2.14
N ASP A 298 -11.45 -7.03 3.17
CA ASP A 298 -10.66 -5.80 3.05
C ASP A 298 -9.39 -6.03 2.22
N LEU A 299 -8.69 -7.16 2.44
CA LEU A 299 -7.47 -7.52 1.71
C LEU A 299 -7.72 -7.79 0.22
N ILE A 300 -8.86 -8.39 -0.11
CA ILE A 300 -9.22 -8.69 -1.51
C ILE A 300 -10.02 -7.55 -2.15
N GLY A 301 -10.31 -6.51 -1.37
CA GLY A 301 -11.01 -5.32 -1.81
C GLY A 301 -12.49 -5.59 -2.07
N LEU A 302 -13.23 -6.00 -1.05
CA LEU A 302 -14.70 -6.03 -1.03
C LEU A 302 -15.29 -5.03 -0.05
N SER A 303 -16.33 -4.32 -0.50
CA SER A 303 -17.15 -3.47 0.34
C SER A 303 -18.19 -4.25 1.15
N ASP A 304 -18.80 -3.59 2.12
CA ASP A 304 -19.93 -4.13 2.91
C ASP A 304 -21.13 -4.56 2.05
N ASP A 305 -21.26 -4.07 0.81
CA ASP A 305 -22.33 -4.45 -0.12
C ASP A 305 -21.92 -5.61 -1.04
N ASP A 306 -20.62 -5.87 -1.16
CA ASP A 306 -20.08 -6.90 -2.05
C ASP A 306 -20.17 -8.30 -1.44
N TRP A 307 -20.36 -8.41 -0.12
CA TRP A 307 -20.52 -9.68 0.56
C TRP A 307 -21.40 -9.56 1.81
N GLU A 308 -22.10 -10.64 2.14
CA GLU A 308 -22.93 -10.71 3.35
C GLU A 308 -23.05 -12.17 3.79
N VAL A 309 -22.94 -12.42 5.10
CA VAL A 309 -23.30 -13.72 5.68
C VAL A 309 -24.75 -13.67 6.13
N LEU A 310 -25.59 -14.54 5.56
CA LEU A 310 -26.98 -14.71 5.96
C LEU A 310 -27.07 -15.74 7.09
N TYR A 311 -27.85 -15.44 8.12
CA TYR A 311 -27.98 -16.26 9.32
C TYR A 311 -29.38 -16.17 9.94
N GLU A 312 -29.72 -17.20 10.71
CA GLU A 312 -30.87 -17.26 11.63
C GLU A 312 -30.44 -16.89 13.07
#